data_AF-A0A5D0XVB6-F1
#
_entry.id   AF-A0A5D0XVB6-F1
#
_cell.length_a   1.000
_cell.length_b   1.000
_cell.length_c   1.000
_cell.angle_alpha   90.00
_cell.angle_beta   90.00
_cell.angle_gamma   90.00
#
_symmetry.space_group_name_H-M   'P 1'
#
loop_
_entity.id
_entity.type
_entity.pdbx_description
1 polymer ?
#
loop_
_entity_poly.entity_id
_entity_poly.type
_entity_poly.pdbx_seq_one_letter_code
_entity_poly.pdbx_strand_id
1 'polypeptide(L)'
;MFMMGMLPMIASLVGSTSVAVGFIVHLLISVLIGLALTLLGAGLLDGTLRSALLGVVYGALWWVLGPLLLMPAALRMPVLTVDGSSLASLMGHVIYGLILGLIAAGVLRRR
;
A
#
# COMPACT_ATOMS: atom_id res chain seq x y z
N MET A 1 -11.80 -15.66 -18.49
CA MET A 1 -11.03 -15.75 -17.24
C MET A 1 -10.24 -14.45 -17.06
N PHE A 2 -10.82 -13.34 -16.55
CA PHE A 2 -10.07 -12.12 -16.16
C PHE A 2 -11.04 -11.09 -15.52
N MET A 3 -11.81 -11.52 -14.52
CA MET A 3 -12.63 -10.60 -13.71
C MET A 3 -12.57 -10.96 -12.23
N MET A 4 -11.41 -11.41 -11.73
CA MET A 4 -11.18 -11.33 -10.30
C MET A 4 -10.95 -9.84 -10.01
N GLY A 5 -11.94 -9.20 -9.39
CA GLY A 5 -11.73 -7.86 -8.85
C GLY A 5 -10.53 -7.87 -7.89
N MET A 6 -9.87 -6.72 -7.73
CA MET A 6 -8.71 -6.58 -6.84
C MET A 6 -8.97 -7.12 -5.43
N LEU A 7 -10.17 -6.91 -4.87
CA LEU A 7 -10.53 -7.37 -3.53
C LEU A 7 -10.63 -8.91 -3.41
N PRO A 8 -11.34 -9.63 -4.30
CA PRO A 8 -11.24 -11.09 -4.37
C PRO A 8 -9.81 -11.63 -4.53
N MET A 9 -8.94 -10.95 -5.28
CA MET A 9 -7.52 -11.33 -5.40
C MET A 9 -6.75 -11.15 -4.09
N ILE A 10 -7.05 -10.11 -3.32
CA ILE A 10 -6.46 -9.93 -1.98
C ILE A 10 -7.02 -10.98 -1.00
N ALA A 11 -8.31 -11.30 -1.09
CA ALA A 11 -8.94 -12.31 -0.24
C ALA A 11 -8.31 -13.70 -0.43
N SER A 12 -7.84 -14.03 -1.63
CA SER A 12 -7.25 -15.34 -1.92
C SER A 12 -5.91 -15.54 -1.22
N LEU A 13 -5.22 -14.48 -0.79
CA LEU A 13 -4.00 -14.55 0.03
C LEU A 13 -4.25 -15.26 1.37
N VAL A 14 -5.49 -15.26 1.86
CA VAL A 14 -5.92 -15.96 3.08
C VAL A 14 -6.88 -17.12 2.79
N GLY A 15 -6.90 -17.61 1.55
CA GLY A 15 -7.75 -18.73 1.14
C GLY A 15 -9.25 -18.41 1.02
N SER A 16 -9.61 -17.13 0.92
CA SER A 16 -11.00 -16.68 0.80
C SER A 16 -11.33 -16.13 -0.59
N THR A 17 -12.60 -16.17 -0.98
CA THR A 17 -13.13 -15.53 -2.20
C THR A 17 -14.05 -14.34 -1.88
N SER A 18 -14.28 -14.05 -0.60
CA SER A 18 -15.19 -13.00 -0.16
C SER A 18 -14.61 -11.61 -0.36
N VAL A 19 -15.36 -10.71 -1.00
CA VAL A 19 -15.02 -9.29 -1.17
C VAL A 19 -14.80 -8.61 0.18
N ALA A 20 -15.64 -8.92 1.18
CA ALA A 20 -15.53 -8.36 2.52
C ALA A 20 -14.22 -8.78 3.22
N VAL A 21 -13.82 -10.05 3.06
CA VAL A 21 -12.55 -10.55 3.61
C VAL A 21 -11.37 -9.85 2.92
N GLY A 22 -11.40 -9.74 1.58
CA GLY A 22 -10.37 -9.02 0.83
C GLY A 22 -10.23 -7.56 1.25
N PHE A 23 -11.34 -6.89 1.51
CA PHE A 23 -11.36 -5.52 2.02
C PHE A 23 -10.73 -5.40 3.42
N ILE A 24 -11.10 -6.28 4.36
CA ILE A 24 -10.54 -6.30 5.71
C ILE A 24 -9.03 -6.57 5.69
N VAL A 25 -8.59 -7.56 4.90
CA VAL A 25 -7.17 -7.88 4.73
C VAL A 25 -6.42 -6.70 4.14
N HIS A 26 -6.97 -6.04 3.11
CA HIS A 26 -6.35 -4.86 2.52
C HIS A 26 -6.20 -3.73 3.55
N LEU A 27 -7.24 -3.42 4.32
CA LEU A 27 -7.20 -2.41 5.38
C LEU A 27 -6.15 -2.75 6.45
N LEU A 28 -6.08 -4.01 6.89
CA LEU A 28 -5.10 -4.44 7.88
C LEU A 28 -3.67 -4.21 7.38
N ILE A 29 -3.39 -4.60 6.13
CA ILE A 29 -2.09 -4.37 5.49
C ILE A 29 -1.81 -2.86 5.41
N SER A 30 -2.78 -2.04 4.99
CA SER A 30 -2.65 -0.58 4.94
C SER A 30 -2.36 0.05 6.30
N VAL A 31 -2.96 -0.45 7.39
CA VAL A 31 -2.68 0.03 8.75
C VAL A 31 -1.25 -0.33 9.15
N LEU A 32 -0.82 -1.58 8.92
CA LEU A 32 0.53 -2.03 9.28
C LEU A 32 1.61 -1.24 8.52
N ILE A 33 1.42 -1.04 7.22
CA ILE A 33 2.29 -0.22 6.37
C ILE A 33 2.34 1.23 6.87
N GLY A 34 1.19 1.80 7.26
CA GLY A 34 1.10 3.16 7.78
C GLY A 34 1.80 3.34 9.12
N LEU A 35 1.64 2.37 10.02
CA LEU A 35 2.34 2.32 11.30
C LEU A 35 3.85 2.21 11.10
N ALA A 36 4.30 1.39 10.15
CA ALA A 36 5.72 1.25 9.85
C ALA A 36 6.37 2.59 9.43
N LEU A 37 5.75 3.36 8.54
CA LEU A 37 6.26 4.69 8.18
C LEU A 37 6.27 5.63 9.40
N THR A 38 5.16 5.67 10.14
CA THR A 38 4.97 6.68 11.20
C THR A 38 5.87 6.41 12.40
N LEU A 39 6.00 5.16 12.82
CA LEU A 39 6.77 4.78 14.01
C LEU A 39 8.27 4.69 13.72
N LEU A 40 8.66 4.05 12.62
CA LEU A 40 10.07 3.84 12.28
C LEU A 40 10.67 5.06 11.57
N GLY A 41 9.87 5.78 10.79
CA GLY A 41 10.28 6.97 10.05
C GLY A 41 10.10 8.28 10.82
N ALA A 42 9.71 8.25 12.10
CA ALA A 42 9.34 9.47 12.86
C ALA A 42 10.38 10.59 12.76
N GLY A 43 11.67 10.26 12.88
CA GLY A 43 12.76 11.23 12.77
C GLY A 43 13.01 11.79 11.36
N LEU A 44 12.46 11.17 10.33
CA LEU A 44 12.56 11.62 8.93
C LEU A 44 11.38 12.51 8.50
N LEU A 45 10.29 12.52 9.28
CA LEU A 45 9.03 13.21 8.98
C LEU A 45 9.02 14.63 9.57
N ASP A 46 10.08 15.40 9.34
CA ASP A 46 10.27 16.77 9.83
C ASP A 46 9.71 17.79 8.83
N GLY A 47 8.45 18.15 9.04
CA GLY A 47 7.76 19.17 8.26
C GLY A 47 6.87 18.62 7.15
N THR A 48 5.92 19.45 6.71
CA THR A 48 4.79 19.01 5.87
C THR A 48 5.24 18.56 4.48
N LEU A 49 6.05 19.36 3.78
CA LEU A 49 6.48 19.05 2.42
C LEU A 49 7.37 17.81 2.39
N ARG A 50 8.36 17.73 3.29
CA ARG A 50 9.26 16.58 3.37
C ARG A 50 8.51 15.29 3.69
N SER A 51 7.57 15.34 4.64
CA SER A 51 6.73 14.18 4.96
C SER A 51 5.83 13.75 3.81
N ALA A 52 5.29 14.70 3.04
CA ALA A 52 4.52 14.41 1.83
C ALA A 52 5.36 13.70 0.77
N LEU A 53 6.57 14.20 0.49
CA LEU A 53 7.49 13.60 -0.48
C LEU A 53 7.94 12.19 -0.04
N LEU A 54 8.31 12.03 1.23
CA LEU A 54 8.66 10.72 1.79
C LEU A 54 7.47 9.76 1.73
N GLY A 55 6.26 10.25 2.00
CA GLY A 55 5.03 9.50 1.86
C GLY A 55 4.81 9.00 0.42
N VAL A 56 4.99 9.86 -0.59
CA VAL A 56 4.90 9.48 -2.01
C VAL A 56 5.93 8.41 -2.37
N VAL A 57 7.20 8.59 -1.98
CA VAL A 57 8.27 7.61 -2.23
C VAL A 57 7.95 6.29 -1.54
N TYR A 58 7.46 6.34 -0.31
CA TYR A 58 7.07 5.17 0.46
C TYR A 58 5.87 4.43 -0.17
N GLY A 59 4.88 5.18 -0.67
CA GLY A 59 3.77 4.63 -1.44
C GLY A 59 4.25 3.92 -2.70
N ALA A 60 5.12 4.56 -3.49
CA ALA A 60 5.71 3.96 -4.68
C ALA A 60 6.55 2.70 -4.35
N LEU A 61 7.29 2.70 -3.23
CA LEU A 61 8.01 1.53 -2.75
C LEU A 61 7.04 0.38 -2.45
N TRP A 62 5.93 0.64 -1.76
CA TRP A 62 4.92 -0.39 -1.47
C TRP A 62 4.12 -0.82 -2.69
N TRP A 63 4.02 0.01 -3.73
CA TRP A 63 3.51 -0.43 -5.02
C TRP A 63 4.41 -1.50 -5.67
N VAL A 64 5.74 -1.34 -5.59
CA VAL A 64 6.66 -2.39 -6.06
C VAL A 64 6.54 -3.64 -5.19
N LEU A 65 6.57 -3.47 -3.86
CA LEU A 65 6.57 -4.61 -2.95
C LEU A 65 5.24 -5.36 -2.94
N GLY A 66 4.10 -4.67 -2.88
CA GLY A 66 2.79 -5.28 -2.71
C GLY A 66 2.28 -5.97 -3.98
N PRO A 67 1.69 -5.20 -4.92
CA PRO A 67 1.04 -5.76 -6.11
C PRO A 67 2.01 -6.31 -7.17
N LEU A 68 3.28 -5.89 -7.22
CA LEU A 68 4.22 -6.42 -8.22
C LEU A 68 5.07 -7.60 -7.74
N LEU A 69 5.33 -7.71 -6.42
CA LEU A 69 6.27 -8.71 -5.89
C LEU A 69 5.59 -9.70 -4.94
N LEU A 70 5.16 -9.25 -3.76
CA LEU A 70 4.70 -10.13 -2.68
C LEU A 70 3.40 -10.84 -3.02
N MET A 71 2.40 -10.13 -3.53
CA MET A 71 1.11 -10.73 -3.88
C MET A 71 1.25 -11.73 -5.04
N PRO A 72 1.87 -11.39 -6.19
CA PRO A 72 2.05 -12.35 -7.27
C PRO A 72 2.90 -13.55 -6.85
N ALA A 73 3.97 -13.34 -6.07
CA ALA A 73 4.79 -14.44 -5.55
C ALA A 73 3.97 -15.40 -4.67
N ALA A 74 3.16 -14.86 -3.75
CA ALA A 74 2.30 -15.67 -2.88
C ALA A 74 1.27 -16.49 -3.66
N LEU A 75 0.76 -15.93 -4.77
CA LEU A 75 -0.22 -16.59 -5.64
C LEU A 75 0.42 -17.43 -6.76
N ARG A 76 1.75 -17.55 -6.78
CA ARG A 76 2.54 -18.18 -7.86
C ARG A 76 2.23 -17.63 -9.26
N MET A 77 1.98 -16.33 -9.34
CA MET A 77 1.85 -15.56 -10.57
C MET A 77 3.20 -14.95 -10.96
N PRO A 78 3.39 -14.54 -12.23
CA PRO A 78 4.58 -13.79 -12.64
C PRO A 78 4.76 -12.51 -11.80
N VAL A 79 5.98 -12.28 -11.33
CA VAL A 79 6.34 -11.07 -10.55
C VAL A 79 6.86 -9.97 -11.47
N LEU A 80 6.81 -8.72 -10.99
CA LEU A 80 7.32 -7.52 -11.67
C LEU A 80 6.68 -7.26 -13.04
N THR A 81 5.46 -7.75 -13.26
CA THR A 81 4.68 -7.48 -14.46
C THR A 81 4.11 -6.07 -14.42
N VAL A 82 4.50 -5.23 -15.38
CA VAL A 82 3.97 -3.87 -15.51
C VAL A 82 2.96 -3.84 -16.65
N ASP A 83 1.69 -3.66 -16.30
CA ASP A 83 0.56 -3.53 -17.22
C ASP A 83 -0.38 -2.37 -16.82
N GLY A 84 -1.45 -2.15 -17.59
CA GLY A 84 -2.42 -1.08 -17.32
C GLY A 84 -3.06 -1.15 -15.92
N SER A 85 -3.28 -2.35 -15.38
CA SER A 85 -3.85 -2.53 -14.03
C SER A 85 -2.83 -2.17 -12.95
N SER A 86 -1.57 -2.53 -13.15
CA SER A 86 -0.47 -2.17 -12.26
C SER A 86 -0.24 -0.65 -12.23
N LEU A 87 -0.36 0.03 -13.37
CA LEU A 87 -0.23 1.49 -13.48
C LEU A 87 -1.41 2.20 -12.79
N ALA A 88 -2.62 1.67 -12.92
CA ALA A 88 -3.76 2.16 -12.16
C ALA A 88 -3.54 1.99 -10.63
N SER A 89 -2.96 0.86 -10.21
CA SER A 89 -2.64 0.64 -8.79
C SER A 89 -1.52 1.55 -8.26
N LEU A 90 -0.58 1.98 -9.11
CA LEU A 90 0.47 2.94 -8.76
C LEU A 90 -0.13 4.26 -8.29
N MET A 91 -1.13 4.77 -9.03
CA MET A 91 -1.85 5.98 -8.65
C MET A 91 -2.45 5.86 -7.24
N GLY A 92 -3.09 4.73 -6.93
CA GLY A 92 -3.66 4.46 -5.61
C GLY A 92 -2.59 4.47 -4.50
N HIS A 93 -1.43 3.85 -4.74
CA HIS A 93 -0.34 3.80 -3.76
C HIS A 93 0.33 5.16 -3.56
N VAL A 94 0.50 5.95 -4.62
CA VAL A 94 1.04 7.32 -4.53
C VAL A 94 0.10 8.22 -3.73
N ILE A 95 -1.21 8.15 -3.99
CA ILE A 95 -2.22 8.92 -3.25
C ILE A 95 -2.24 8.48 -1.78
N TYR A 96 -2.27 7.18 -1.52
CA TYR A 96 -2.18 6.62 -0.17
C TYR A 96 -0.93 7.12 0.56
N GLY A 97 0.24 7.03 -0.08
CA GLY A 97 1.51 7.47 0.48
C GLY A 97 1.54 8.96 0.81
N LEU A 98 1.04 9.80 -0.10
CA LEU A 98 0.91 11.24 0.12
C LEU A 98 0.05 11.56 1.35
N ILE A 99 -1.15 10.99 1.42
CA ILE A 99 -2.08 11.20 2.54
C ILE A 99 -1.44 10.70 3.85
N LEU A 100 -0.86 9.50 3.83
CA LEU A 100 -0.19 8.91 4.98
C LEU A 100 0.93 9.82 5.50
N GLY A 101 1.80 10.32 4.62
CA GLY A 101 2.89 11.21 5.01
C GLY A 101 2.40 12.51 5.67
N LEU A 102 1.34 13.11 5.12
CA LEU A 102 0.72 14.31 5.69
C LEU A 102 0.08 14.05 7.06
N ILE A 103 -0.65 12.94 7.20
CA ILE A 103 -1.28 12.54 8.47
C ILE A 103 -0.22 12.20 9.51
N ALA A 104 0.82 11.44 9.15
CA ALA A 104 1.91 11.09 10.04
C ALA A 104 2.61 12.34 10.59
N ALA A 105 2.92 13.32 9.73
CA ALA A 105 3.46 14.61 10.17
C ALA A 105 2.51 15.36 11.13
N GLY A 106 1.20 15.31 10.86
CA GLY A 106 0.18 15.89 11.73
C GLY A 106 0.12 15.21 13.11
N VAL A 107 0.21 13.88 13.15
CA VAL A 107 0.20 13.09 14.38
C VAL A 107 1.47 13.32 15.19
N LEU A 108 2.64 13.32 14.55
CA LEU A 108 3.93 13.48 15.23
C LEU A 108 4.12 14.90 15.80
N ARG A 109 3.59 15.94 15.16
CA ARG A 109 3.63 17.31 15.69
C ARG A 109 2.73 17.55 16.91
N ARG A 110 1.75 16.67 17.15
CA ARG A 110 0.83 16.76 18.29
C ARG A 110 1.33 15.97 19.51
N ARG A 111 2.41 15.20 19.37
CA ARG A 111 3.08 14.50 20.46
C ARG A 111 4.18 15.37 21.04
#